data_AF-A0A527RWT6-F1
#
_entry.id   AF-A0A527RWT6-F1
#
_cell.length_a   1.000
_cell.length_b   1.000
_cell.length_c   1.000
_cell.angle_alpha   90.00
_cell.angle_beta   90.00
_cell.angle_gamma   90.00
#
_symmetry.space_group_name_H-M   'P 1'
#
loop_
_entity.id
_entity.type
_entity.pdbx_description
1 polymer ?
#
loop_
_entity_poly.entity_id
_entity_poly.type
_entity_poly.pdbx_seq_one_letter_code
_entity_poly.pdbx_strand_id
1 'polypeptide(L)'
;MKTALHHAALSWLVALAAMPVPALAGDKPAFELALDIDQDGTTDRAVVMQEDGGPADLYFYVATGEEKPDPARKPDFVKKALTEDRILDLESKAKGSLAITSCFGCGASKSTEDTLTVVYRNSKFLVGGYSRNWDWNIQKSDGTVETTIGDCDINYLTGKATASTDLEDGKPVKGKFKPVPLKDWSYEKRPKICSF
;
A
#
# COMPACT_ATOMS: atom_id res chain seq x y z
N MET A 1 26.90 -40.46 72.66
CA MET A 1 25.45 -40.53 72.92
C MET A 1 24.76 -39.41 72.18
N LYS A 2 23.83 -39.74 71.28
CA LYS A 2 22.61 -39.00 70.86
C LYS A 2 22.27 -39.36 69.41
N THR A 3 21.29 -40.24 69.30
CA THR A 3 20.46 -40.50 68.12
C THR A 3 19.75 -39.22 67.68
N ALA A 4 19.61 -39.01 66.37
CA ALA A 4 18.65 -38.07 65.82
C ALA A 4 17.97 -38.69 64.59
N LEU A 5 16.66 -38.87 64.70
CA LEU A 5 15.75 -39.26 63.64
C LEU A 5 15.71 -38.17 62.56
N HIS A 6 15.88 -38.53 61.30
CA HIS A 6 15.54 -37.65 60.19
C HIS A 6 14.11 -37.92 59.73
N HIS A 7 13.24 -36.93 59.94
CA HIS A 7 11.91 -36.86 59.36
C HIS A 7 12.02 -36.63 57.85
N ALA A 8 11.36 -37.46 57.06
CA ALA A 8 11.19 -37.26 55.63
C ALA A 8 10.17 -36.15 55.37
N ALA A 9 10.62 -35.01 54.83
CA ALA A 9 9.75 -33.96 54.32
C ALA A 9 9.45 -34.27 52.85
N LEU A 10 8.18 -34.56 52.55
CA LEU A 10 7.67 -34.82 51.21
C LEU A 10 7.34 -33.47 50.55
N SER A 11 8.20 -33.00 49.64
CA SER A 11 7.97 -31.76 48.89
C SER A 11 7.03 -32.03 47.71
N TRP A 12 5.81 -31.49 47.75
CA TRP A 12 4.91 -31.48 46.60
C TRP A 12 5.45 -30.52 45.52
N LEU A 13 5.84 -31.08 44.37
CA LEU A 13 6.09 -30.34 43.14
C LEU A 13 4.74 -29.99 42.50
N VAL A 14 4.36 -28.71 42.57
CA VAL A 14 3.27 -28.17 41.75
C VAL A 14 3.81 -27.95 40.35
N ALA A 15 3.43 -28.81 39.40
CA ALA A 15 3.71 -28.61 37.98
C ALA A 15 2.78 -27.50 37.45
N LEU A 16 3.34 -26.30 37.25
CA LEU A 16 2.64 -25.23 36.55
C LEU A 16 2.57 -25.62 35.06
N ALA A 17 1.39 -26.03 34.60
CA ALA A 17 1.13 -26.19 33.18
C ALA A 17 1.23 -24.81 32.52
N ALA A 18 2.29 -24.58 31.75
CA ALA A 18 2.38 -23.42 30.88
C ALA A 18 1.27 -23.56 29.83
N MET A 19 0.17 -22.81 30.00
CA MET A 19 -0.83 -22.69 28.95
C MET A 19 -0.15 -22.00 27.76
N PRO A 20 -0.30 -22.51 26.52
CA PRO A 20 0.19 -21.82 25.35
C PRO A 20 -0.52 -20.47 25.30
N VAL A 21 0.26 -19.39 25.44
CA VAL A 21 -0.23 -18.05 25.19
C VAL A 21 -0.67 -18.04 23.72
N PRO A 22 -1.94 -17.72 23.40
CA PRO A 22 -2.33 -17.56 22.02
C PRO A 22 -1.41 -16.50 21.41
N ALA A 23 -0.62 -16.90 20.41
CA ALA A 23 0.06 -15.94 19.57
C ALA A 23 -1.04 -15.08 18.95
N LEU A 24 -1.08 -13.80 19.30
CA LEU A 24 -1.84 -12.82 18.52
C LEU A 24 -1.42 -13.06 17.07
N ALA A 25 -2.39 -13.33 16.20
CA ALA A 25 -2.13 -13.40 14.78
C ALA A 25 -1.44 -12.09 14.41
N GLY A 26 -0.12 -12.12 14.18
CA GLY A 26 0.60 -10.96 13.69
C GLY A 26 -0.08 -10.54 12.40
N ASP A 27 -0.40 -9.25 12.28
CA ASP A 27 -1.29 -8.72 11.25
C ASP A 27 -0.92 -9.30 9.88
N LYS A 28 -1.79 -10.14 9.33
CA LYS A 28 -1.61 -10.69 7.99
C LYS A 28 -1.62 -9.51 7.00
N PRO A 29 -0.70 -9.46 6.02
CA PRO A 29 -0.73 -8.39 5.04
C PRO A 29 -2.06 -8.41 4.26
N ALA A 30 -2.57 -7.21 3.98
CA ALA A 30 -3.74 -7.03 3.13
C ALA A 30 -3.39 -7.42 1.69
N PHE A 31 -2.21 -7.00 1.22
CA PHE A 31 -1.64 -7.38 -0.07
C PHE A 31 -0.15 -7.62 0.04
N GLU A 32 0.35 -8.52 -0.79
CA GLU A 32 1.76 -8.84 -0.90
C GLU A 32 2.09 -9.20 -2.34
N LEU A 33 3.20 -8.66 -2.85
CA LEU A 33 3.64 -8.90 -4.22
C LEU A 33 5.16 -9.10 -4.26
N ALA A 34 5.58 -10.17 -4.93
CA ALA A 34 6.97 -10.40 -5.32
C ALA A 34 7.24 -9.76 -6.68
N LEU A 35 8.32 -8.99 -6.80
CA LEU A 35 8.72 -8.29 -8.03
C LEU A 35 10.22 -7.95 -7.99
N ASP A 36 10.82 -7.67 -9.14
CA ASP A 36 12.18 -7.13 -9.23
C ASP A 36 12.06 -5.61 -9.47
N ILE A 37 11.98 -4.81 -8.40
CA ILE A 37 11.66 -3.37 -8.49
C ILE A 37 12.90 -2.55 -8.86
N ASP A 38 14.08 -2.99 -8.45
CA ASP A 38 15.35 -2.31 -8.75
C ASP A 38 16.07 -2.83 -10.00
N GLN A 39 15.55 -3.90 -10.61
CA GLN A 39 16.05 -4.52 -11.84
C GLN A 39 17.44 -5.14 -11.67
N ASP A 40 17.75 -5.65 -10.48
CA ASP A 40 19.01 -6.34 -10.21
C ASP A 40 18.96 -7.85 -10.54
N GLY A 41 17.78 -8.36 -10.93
CA GLY A 41 17.54 -9.76 -11.28
C GLY A 41 17.20 -10.64 -10.09
N THR A 42 17.18 -10.10 -8.87
CA THR A 42 16.70 -10.77 -7.66
C THR A 42 15.25 -10.38 -7.38
N THR A 43 14.57 -11.18 -6.56
CA THR A 43 13.15 -10.95 -6.25
C THR A 43 13.03 -10.15 -4.96
N ASP A 44 12.53 -8.93 -5.09
CA ASP A 44 12.09 -8.06 -4.00
C ASP A 44 10.65 -8.36 -3.59
N ARG A 45 10.19 -7.67 -2.54
CA ARG A 45 8.85 -7.82 -2.01
C ARG A 45 8.24 -6.47 -1.61
N ALA A 46 7.02 -6.24 -2.07
CA ALA A 46 6.15 -5.16 -1.64
C ALA A 46 5.03 -5.72 -0.76
N VAL A 47 4.78 -5.09 0.38
CA VAL A 47 3.75 -5.50 1.35
C VAL A 47 2.89 -4.30 1.70
N VAL A 48 1.57 -4.47 1.68
CA VAL A 48 0.60 -3.51 2.19
C VAL A 48 0.00 -4.05 3.48
N MET A 49 0.13 -3.25 4.54
CA MET A 49 -0.59 -3.46 5.80
C MET A 49 -1.75 -2.48 5.85
N GLN A 50 -2.96 -3.00 6.03
CA GLN A 50 -4.17 -2.18 6.16
C GLN A 50 -5.19 -2.94 7.02
N GLU A 51 -5.58 -2.34 8.13
CA GLU A 51 -6.74 -2.78 8.90
C GLU A 51 -8.03 -2.28 8.22
N ASP A 52 -9.16 -2.93 8.52
CA ASP A 52 -10.46 -2.53 7.98
C ASP A 52 -10.78 -1.07 8.35
N GLY A 53 -10.90 -0.21 7.32
CA GLY A 53 -11.14 1.23 7.49
C GLY A 53 -9.94 2.04 8.00
N GLY A 54 -8.77 1.41 8.18
CA GLY A 54 -7.52 2.05 8.56
C GLY A 54 -6.68 2.51 7.36
N PRO A 55 -5.64 3.31 7.58
CA PRO A 55 -4.74 3.74 6.51
C PRO A 55 -3.94 2.56 5.95
N ALA A 56 -3.66 2.59 4.64
CA ALA A 56 -2.77 1.62 4.01
C ALA A 56 -1.30 2.06 4.13
N ASP A 57 -0.47 1.21 4.72
CA ASP A 57 0.97 1.40 4.80
C ASP A 57 1.69 0.45 3.84
N LEU A 58 2.57 1.00 3.00
CA LEU A 58 3.38 0.25 2.05
C LEU A 58 4.79 0.03 2.57
N TYR A 59 5.27 -1.20 2.49
CA TYR A 59 6.59 -1.64 2.92
C TYR A 59 7.32 -2.25 1.72
N PHE A 60 8.57 -1.87 1.53
CA PHE A 60 9.46 -2.54 0.58
C PHE A 60 10.56 -3.28 1.31
N TYR A 61 10.81 -4.48 0.82
CA TYR A 61 11.88 -5.36 1.20
C TYR A 61 12.67 -5.69 -0.06
N VAL A 62 13.74 -4.92 -0.31
CA VAL A 62 14.68 -5.12 -1.41
C VAL A 62 15.64 -6.25 -1.06
N ALA A 63 15.82 -7.21 -1.96
CA ALA A 63 16.72 -8.32 -1.72
C ALA A 63 18.18 -7.82 -1.68
N THR A 64 19.00 -8.48 -0.84
CA THR A 64 20.44 -8.20 -0.77
C THR A 64 21.21 -9.50 -0.88
N GLY A 65 21.81 -9.75 -2.04
CA GLY A 65 22.51 -11.00 -2.31
C GLY A 65 21.56 -12.20 -2.40
N GLU A 66 21.83 -13.28 -1.66
CA GLU A 66 21.00 -14.49 -1.67
C GLU A 66 19.90 -14.48 -0.59
N GLU A 67 19.82 -13.43 0.23
CA GLU A 67 18.84 -13.35 1.31
C GLU A 67 17.44 -13.07 0.74
N LYS A 68 16.49 -13.96 1.02
CA LYS A 68 15.09 -13.77 0.62
C LYS A 68 14.49 -12.60 1.40
N PRO A 69 13.72 -11.71 0.76
CA PRO A 69 13.02 -10.66 1.47
C PRO A 69 11.94 -11.27 2.38
N ASP A 70 12.25 -11.41 3.66
CA ASP A 70 11.34 -11.92 4.70
C ASP A 70 10.67 -10.73 5.42
N PRO A 71 9.33 -10.64 5.45
CA PRO A 71 8.62 -9.60 6.20
C PRO A 71 8.97 -9.51 7.70
N ALA A 72 9.56 -10.56 8.30
CA ALA A 72 10.08 -10.53 9.66
C ALA A 72 11.32 -9.62 9.83
N ARG A 73 12.01 -9.27 8.75
CA ARG A 73 13.15 -8.33 8.79
C ARG A 73 12.67 -6.88 8.87
N LYS A 74 13.58 -5.95 9.14
CA LYS A 74 13.28 -4.52 9.03
C LYS A 74 13.10 -4.14 7.55
N PRO A 75 12.01 -3.46 7.15
CA PRO A 75 11.81 -2.98 5.78
C PRO A 75 12.87 -1.95 5.40
N ASP A 76 13.29 -1.95 4.13
CA ASP A 76 14.24 -0.94 3.61
C ASP A 76 13.57 0.41 3.41
N PHE A 77 12.26 0.38 3.14
CA PHE A 77 11.46 1.56 2.95
C PHE A 77 10.04 1.36 3.45
N VAL A 78 9.48 2.40 4.08
CA VAL A 78 8.10 2.42 4.54
C VAL A 78 7.45 3.72 4.07
N LYS A 79 6.31 3.60 3.39
CA LYS A 79 5.41 4.71 3.10
C LYS A 79 4.12 4.53 3.89
N LYS A 80 3.95 5.39 4.90
CA LYS A 80 2.74 5.48 5.70
C LYS A 80 1.63 6.23 4.98
N ALA A 81 0.38 5.83 5.21
CA ALA A 81 -0.83 6.45 4.68
C ALA A 81 -0.74 6.72 3.17
N LEU A 82 -0.69 5.64 2.40
CA LEU A 82 -0.50 5.68 0.95
C LEU A 82 -1.72 6.22 0.20
N THR A 83 -2.92 5.90 0.69
CA THR A 83 -4.22 6.24 0.10
C THR A 83 -5.20 6.75 1.17
N GLU A 84 -6.32 7.34 0.75
CA GLU A 84 -7.40 7.83 1.62
C GLU A 84 -8.27 6.71 2.20
N ASP A 85 -8.59 5.70 1.40
CA ASP A 85 -9.49 4.60 1.77
C ASP A 85 -8.73 3.28 1.65
N ARG A 86 -9.06 2.40 0.70
CA ARG A 86 -8.50 1.04 0.64
C ARG A 86 -7.67 0.75 -0.59
N ILE A 87 -6.72 -0.18 -0.45
CA ILE A 87 -6.04 -0.80 -1.59
C ILE A 87 -6.94 -1.90 -2.16
N LEU A 88 -6.97 -2.01 -3.48
CA LEU A 88 -7.69 -3.05 -4.22
C LEU A 88 -6.75 -4.09 -4.84
N ASP A 89 -5.56 -3.66 -5.28
CA ASP A 89 -4.63 -4.56 -5.97
C ASP A 89 -3.18 -4.06 -5.96
N LEU A 90 -2.24 -5.00 -6.12
CA LEU A 90 -0.83 -4.79 -6.39
C LEU A 90 -0.41 -5.54 -7.65
N GLU A 91 0.15 -4.85 -8.63
CA GLU A 91 0.58 -5.47 -9.89
C GLU A 91 2.03 -5.13 -10.24
N SER A 92 2.80 -6.14 -10.64
CA SER A 92 4.12 -5.94 -11.23
C SER A 92 3.97 -5.62 -12.70
N LYS A 93 4.44 -4.44 -13.10
CA LYS A 93 4.41 -3.96 -14.48
C LYS A 93 5.81 -4.04 -15.09
N ALA A 94 5.88 -3.89 -16.41
CA ALA A 94 7.14 -3.94 -17.15
C ALA A 94 8.20 -2.97 -16.59
N LYS A 95 9.47 -3.38 -16.65
CA LYS A 95 10.62 -2.60 -16.16
C LYS A 95 10.55 -2.33 -14.64
N GLY A 96 10.18 -3.35 -13.87
CA GLY A 96 10.27 -3.32 -12.41
C GLY A 96 9.44 -2.23 -11.75
N SER A 97 8.30 -1.88 -12.31
CA SER A 97 7.41 -0.88 -11.70
C SER A 97 6.26 -1.56 -10.98
N LEU A 98 5.92 -1.08 -9.79
CA LEU A 98 4.77 -1.52 -9.02
C LEU A 98 3.58 -0.60 -9.32
N ALA A 99 2.46 -1.15 -9.79
CA ALA A 99 1.18 -0.46 -9.82
C ALA A 99 0.39 -0.80 -8.55
N ILE A 100 -0.13 0.22 -7.88
CA ILE A 100 -0.94 0.09 -6.67
C ILE A 100 -2.29 0.71 -6.97
N THR A 101 -3.33 -0.11 -7.01
CA THR A 101 -4.69 0.35 -7.25
C THR A 101 -5.38 0.56 -5.91
N SER A 102 -5.93 1.75 -5.71
CA SER A 102 -6.74 2.08 -4.55
C SER A 102 -8.10 2.61 -4.98
N CYS A 103 -9.06 2.55 -4.08
CA CYS A 103 -10.38 3.07 -4.37
C CYS A 103 -10.98 3.75 -3.15
N PHE A 104 -11.50 4.95 -3.39
CA PHE A 104 -12.24 5.74 -2.43
C PHE A 104 -13.73 5.53 -2.67
N GLY A 105 -14.49 5.21 -1.62
CA GLY A 105 -15.94 5.15 -1.70
C GLY A 105 -16.44 4.03 -2.63
N CYS A 106 -15.71 2.93 -2.74
CA CYS A 106 -16.08 1.82 -3.62
C CYS A 106 -17.50 1.33 -3.32
N GLY A 107 -18.38 1.35 -4.34
CA GLY A 107 -19.79 0.99 -4.20
C GLY A 107 -20.69 2.12 -3.66
N ALA A 108 -20.16 3.32 -3.44
CA ALA A 108 -20.94 4.51 -3.13
C ALA A 108 -21.22 5.35 -4.38
N SER A 109 -22.12 6.33 -4.27
CA SER A 109 -22.43 7.25 -5.38
C SER A 109 -21.29 8.21 -5.71
N LYS A 110 -20.26 8.28 -4.87
CA LYS A 110 -19.06 9.09 -5.09
C LYS A 110 -17.84 8.19 -4.91
N SER A 111 -17.44 7.53 -5.99
CA SER A 111 -16.28 6.64 -6.00
C SER A 111 -15.16 7.15 -6.89
N THR A 112 -13.92 6.88 -6.52
CA THR A 112 -12.78 7.00 -7.44
C THR A 112 -11.96 5.74 -7.39
N GLU A 113 -11.32 5.41 -8.51
CA GLU A 113 -10.23 4.44 -8.55
C GLU A 113 -8.96 5.17 -8.97
N ASP A 114 -7.91 4.94 -8.20
CA ASP A 114 -6.62 5.61 -8.34
C ASP A 114 -5.55 4.54 -8.59
N THR A 115 -4.62 4.77 -9.50
CA THR A 115 -3.43 3.92 -9.66
C THR A 115 -2.17 4.73 -9.39
N LEU A 116 -1.42 4.37 -8.35
CA LEU A 116 -0.09 4.90 -8.07
C LEU A 116 0.97 3.96 -8.66
N THR A 117 1.77 4.43 -9.62
CA THR A 117 2.89 3.66 -10.15
C THR A 117 4.18 4.06 -9.45
N VAL A 118 4.80 3.12 -8.75
CA VAL A 118 6.09 3.26 -8.08
C VAL A 118 7.20 2.64 -8.93
N VAL A 119 8.33 3.33 -9.01
CA VAL A 119 9.56 2.84 -9.65
C VAL A 119 10.75 3.01 -8.74
N TYR A 120 11.78 2.20 -8.90
CA TYR A 120 13.08 2.39 -8.26
C TYR A 120 14.11 2.92 -9.26
N ARG A 121 14.68 4.09 -9.01
CA ARG A 121 15.72 4.70 -9.86
C ARG A 121 16.72 5.47 -9.04
N ASN A 122 18.01 5.34 -9.36
CA ASN A 122 19.09 6.03 -8.65
C ASN A 122 19.02 5.79 -7.13
N SER A 123 18.79 4.53 -6.75
CA SER A 123 18.66 4.07 -5.37
C SER A 123 17.52 4.73 -4.57
N LYS A 124 16.43 5.11 -5.25
CA LYS A 124 15.28 5.80 -4.64
C LYS A 124 13.96 5.28 -5.19
N PHE A 125 12.99 5.08 -4.30
CA PHE A 125 11.58 4.90 -4.67
C PHE A 125 10.96 6.23 -5.09
N LEU A 126 10.37 6.23 -6.28
CA LEU A 126 9.73 7.39 -6.91
C LEU A 126 8.33 7.03 -7.37
N VAL A 127 7.41 7.98 -7.30
CA VAL A 127 6.15 7.94 -8.05
C VAL A 127 6.47 8.25 -9.50
N GLY A 128 6.37 7.23 -10.35
CA GLY A 128 6.59 7.29 -11.79
C GLY A 128 5.31 7.60 -12.58
N GLY A 129 4.15 7.32 -12.00
CA GLY A 129 2.87 7.66 -12.60
C GLY A 129 1.75 7.74 -11.57
N TYR A 130 0.70 8.46 -11.93
CA TYR A 130 -0.55 8.51 -11.17
C TYR A 130 -1.71 8.68 -12.14
N SER A 131 -2.72 7.81 -12.02
CA SER A 131 -3.99 7.96 -12.71
C SER A 131 -5.12 7.95 -11.71
N ARG A 132 -6.24 8.54 -12.11
CA ARG A 132 -7.49 8.52 -11.36
C ARG A 132 -8.65 8.54 -12.33
N ASN A 133 -9.64 7.69 -12.09
CA ASN A 133 -10.96 7.79 -12.72
C ASN A 133 -12.03 8.04 -11.67
N TRP A 134 -13.14 8.63 -12.08
CA TRP A 134 -14.30 8.83 -11.21
C TRP A 134 -15.59 8.68 -12.00
N ASP A 135 -16.62 8.19 -11.33
CA ASP A 135 -18.00 8.15 -11.80
C ASP A 135 -18.88 8.50 -10.59
N TRP A 136 -19.38 9.74 -10.58
CA TRP A 136 -20.11 10.30 -9.44
C TRP A 136 -21.53 10.64 -9.80
N ASN A 137 -22.46 10.16 -8.98
CA ASN A 137 -23.86 10.51 -9.02
C ASN A 137 -24.19 11.50 -7.89
N ILE A 138 -24.54 12.72 -8.27
CA ILE A 138 -24.89 13.81 -7.36
C ILE A 138 -26.40 13.99 -7.38
N GLN A 139 -27.07 13.62 -6.30
CA GLN A 139 -28.50 13.85 -6.13
C GLN A 139 -28.77 15.33 -5.85
N LYS A 140 -29.67 15.93 -6.62
CA LYS A 140 -30.08 17.33 -6.48
C LYS A 140 -31.36 17.45 -5.67
N SER A 141 -31.59 18.63 -5.11
CA SER A 141 -32.76 18.92 -4.27
C SER A 141 -34.09 18.85 -5.02
N ASP A 142 -34.07 18.96 -6.35
CA ASP A 142 -35.24 18.83 -7.21
C ASP A 142 -35.57 17.37 -7.57
N GLY A 143 -34.81 16.40 -7.04
CA GLY A 143 -34.99 14.97 -7.29
C GLY A 143 -34.24 14.45 -8.52
N THR A 144 -33.53 15.30 -9.27
CA THR A 144 -32.68 14.86 -10.38
C THR A 144 -31.34 14.30 -9.90
N VAL A 145 -30.67 13.56 -10.77
CA VAL A 145 -29.31 13.06 -10.56
C VAL A 145 -28.42 13.64 -11.65
N GLU A 146 -27.37 14.34 -11.25
CA GLU A 146 -26.30 14.78 -12.14
C GLU A 146 -25.15 13.77 -12.05
N THR A 147 -24.76 13.19 -13.18
CA THR A 147 -23.61 12.29 -13.26
C THR A 147 -22.41 13.06 -13.79
N THR A 148 -21.29 12.97 -13.09
CA THR A 148 -20.00 13.48 -13.55
C THR A 148 -19.01 12.33 -13.65
N ILE A 149 -18.44 12.14 -14.82
CA ILE A 149 -17.45 11.09 -15.11
C ILE A 149 -16.19 11.71 -15.70
N GLY A 150 -15.06 11.05 -15.54
CA GLY A 150 -13.84 11.39 -16.26
C GLY A 150 -12.63 10.66 -15.71
N ASP A 151 -11.48 10.99 -16.29
CA ASP A 151 -10.19 10.43 -15.90
C ASP A 151 -9.07 11.47 -15.98
N CYS A 152 -7.98 11.16 -15.29
CA CYS A 152 -6.68 11.74 -15.54
C CYS A 152 -5.62 10.64 -15.56
N ASP A 153 -4.57 10.85 -16.36
CA ASP A 153 -3.37 10.03 -16.35
C ASP A 153 -2.13 10.94 -16.38
N ILE A 154 -1.15 10.63 -15.54
CA ILE A 154 0.09 11.37 -15.45
C ILE A 154 1.24 10.38 -15.47
N ASN A 155 2.07 10.51 -16.50
CA ASN A 155 3.34 9.81 -16.57
C ASN A 155 4.47 10.78 -16.19
N TYR A 156 4.84 10.77 -14.90
CA TYR A 156 5.90 11.61 -14.37
C TYR A 156 7.28 11.32 -14.98
N LEU A 157 7.50 10.11 -15.49
CA LEU A 157 8.76 9.71 -16.12
C LEU A 157 8.95 10.38 -17.49
N THR A 158 7.86 10.62 -18.22
CA THR A 158 7.87 11.31 -19.53
C THR A 158 7.49 12.79 -19.44
N GLY A 159 6.92 13.21 -18.32
CA GLY A 159 6.40 14.56 -18.11
C GLY A 159 5.10 14.84 -18.87
N LYS A 160 4.41 13.80 -19.36
CA LYS A 160 3.14 13.90 -20.08
C LYS A 160 1.97 13.61 -19.15
N ALA A 161 0.84 14.24 -19.44
CA ALA A 161 -0.42 13.97 -18.78
C ALA A 161 -1.59 14.13 -19.75
N THR A 162 -2.67 13.40 -19.49
CA THR A 162 -3.97 13.54 -20.15
C THR A 162 -5.07 13.71 -19.10
N ALA A 163 -6.15 14.36 -19.48
CA ALA A 163 -7.38 14.39 -18.70
C ALA A 163 -8.58 14.36 -19.63
N SER A 164 -9.62 13.67 -19.21
CA SER A 164 -10.94 13.67 -19.83
C SER A 164 -11.97 14.23 -18.85
N THR A 165 -13.07 14.71 -19.41
CA THR A 165 -14.29 14.99 -18.68
C THR A 165 -15.43 14.41 -19.50
N ASP A 166 -16.43 13.89 -18.82
CA ASP A 166 -17.50 13.12 -19.43
C ASP A 166 -16.97 11.90 -20.20
N LEU A 167 -17.68 11.46 -21.23
CA LEU A 167 -17.29 10.33 -22.08
C LEU A 167 -16.37 10.76 -23.23
N GLU A 168 -15.71 11.91 -23.12
CA GLU A 168 -14.77 12.38 -24.15
C GLU A 168 -13.40 11.70 -24.07
N ASP A 169 -12.67 11.69 -25.18
CA ASP A 169 -11.29 11.23 -25.21
C ASP A 169 -10.37 12.11 -24.35
N GLY A 170 -9.42 11.49 -23.66
CA GLY A 170 -8.40 12.18 -22.87
C GLY A 170 -7.55 13.13 -23.70
N LYS A 171 -7.50 14.41 -23.30
CA LYS A 171 -6.74 15.46 -23.99
C LYS A 171 -5.42 15.74 -23.28
N PRO A 172 -4.31 16.01 -24.00
CA PRO A 172 -3.04 16.37 -23.38
C PRO A 172 -3.14 17.62 -22.51
N VAL A 173 -2.59 17.55 -21.29
CA VAL A 173 -2.58 18.67 -20.35
C VAL A 173 -1.18 19.28 -20.30
N LYS A 174 -1.10 20.61 -20.44
CA LYS A 174 0.18 21.34 -20.30
C LYS A 174 0.55 21.45 -18.83
N GLY A 175 1.78 21.06 -18.49
CA GLY A 175 2.29 21.16 -17.13
C GLY A 175 3.73 20.70 -17.00
N LYS A 176 4.28 20.84 -15.79
CA LYS A 176 5.60 20.29 -15.42
C LYS A 176 5.36 19.11 -14.48
N PHE A 177 5.25 17.92 -15.06
CA PHE A 177 5.14 16.68 -14.31
C PHE A 177 6.53 16.07 -14.18
N LYS A 178 6.99 15.85 -12.93
CA LYS A 178 8.29 15.26 -12.62
C LYS A 178 8.12 14.16 -11.59
N PRO A 179 9.00 13.15 -11.56
CA PRO A 179 8.91 12.08 -10.57
C PRO A 179 8.95 12.65 -9.15
N VAL A 180 8.08 12.14 -8.29
CA VAL A 180 7.98 12.57 -6.88
C VAL A 180 8.65 11.49 -6.03
N PRO A 181 9.58 11.83 -5.11
CA PRO A 181 10.07 10.83 -4.16
C PRO A 181 8.90 10.21 -3.40
N LEU A 182 8.83 8.88 -3.32
CA LEU A 182 7.67 8.20 -2.72
C LEU A 182 7.46 8.60 -1.25
N LYS A 183 8.54 8.89 -0.53
CA LYS A 183 8.49 9.40 0.84
C LYS A 183 7.76 10.75 0.98
N ASP A 184 7.75 11.55 -0.08
CA ASP A 184 7.19 12.90 -0.12
C ASP A 184 5.76 12.90 -0.72
N TRP A 185 5.32 11.76 -1.27
CA TRP A 185 3.96 11.57 -1.77
C TRP A 185 2.94 11.62 -0.64
N SER A 186 1.79 12.24 -0.89
CA SER A 186 0.58 12.06 -0.08
C SER A 186 -0.63 12.22 -0.98
N TYR A 187 -1.74 11.58 -0.61
CA TYR A 187 -2.96 11.62 -1.38
C TYR A 187 -3.49 13.06 -1.57
N GLU A 188 -3.34 13.93 -0.57
CA GLU A 188 -3.75 15.35 -0.61
C GLU A 188 -2.87 16.19 -1.52
N LYS A 189 -1.66 15.71 -1.85
CA LYS A 189 -0.72 16.37 -2.77
C LYS A 189 -0.84 15.87 -4.20
N ARG A 190 -1.85 15.04 -4.51
CA ARG A 190 -2.13 14.61 -5.88
C ARG A 190 -2.28 15.82 -6.81
N PRO A 191 -1.92 15.69 -8.10
CA PRO A 191 -2.00 16.83 -9.02
C PRO A 191 -3.41 17.36 -9.18
N LYS A 192 -3.54 18.68 -9.29
CA LYS A 192 -4.83 19.36 -9.45
C LYS A 192 -5.62 18.90 -10.66
N ILE A 193 -4.93 18.43 -11.70
CA ILE A 193 -5.56 17.89 -12.92
C ILE A 193 -6.25 16.55 -12.68
N CYS A 194 -6.09 15.98 -11.48
CA CYS A 194 -6.76 14.79 -10.96
C CYS A 194 -7.61 15.11 -9.72
N SER A 195 -7.82 16.40 -9.45
CA SER A 195 -8.66 16.91 -8.36
C SER A 195 -9.96 17.42 -8.96
N PHE A 196 -10.80 16.47 -9.37
CA PHE A 196 -12.19 16.70 -9.69
C PHE A 196 -13.03 16.57 -8.41
#